data_AF-A0A377Z3Y5-F1
#
_entry.id   AF-A0A377Z3Y5-F1
#
_cell.length_a   1.000
_cell.length_b   1.000
_cell.length_c   1.000
_cell.angle_alpha   90.00
_cell.angle_beta   90.00
_cell.angle_gamma   90.00
#
_symmetry.space_group_name_H-M   'P 1'
#
loop_
_entity.id
_entity.type
_entity.pdbx_description
1 polymer ?
#
loop_
_entity_poly.entity_id
_entity_poly.type
_entity_poly.pdbx_seq_one_letter_code
_entity_poly.pdbx_strand_id
1 'polypeptide(L)'
;MIENEQCLHQLPELSDTIAVLGCGLDVQWLSSVVLDKKRVAYWGDMDSWGLLMLARARRCRPTLDVLLMNRELFEQYASQSAVPEPVKAQEAIPDGLLNEEGDFYRYLTCLPRGRLEQEFLPAGVVGEELVRWRKES
;
A
#
# COMPACT_ATOMS: atom_id res chain seq x y z
N MET A 1 6.70 -0.55 -5.12
CA MET A 1 5.60 -1.19 -5.87
C MET A 1 4.35 -0.39 -5.58
N ILE A 2 3.62 -0.06 -6.63
CA ILE A 2 2.42 0.76 -6.59
C ILE A 2 1.31 -0.06 -7.24
N GLU A 3 0.19 -0.21 -6.55
CA GLU A 3 -0.87 -1.11 -6.99
C GLU A 3 -1.57 -0.62 -8.26
N ASN A 4 -1.86 0.69 -8.40
CA ASN A 4 -2.60 1.26 -9.53
C ASN A 4 -1.68 2.08 -10.45
N GLU A 5 -1.86 1.94 -11.76
CA GLU A 5 -1.14 2.72 -12.77
C GLU A 5 -1.52 4.21 -12.75
N GLN A 6 -2.74 4.54 -12.32
CA GLN A 6 -3.23 5.91 -12.26
C GLN A 6 -2.41 6.80 -11.33
N CYS A 7 -1.69 6.24 -10.35
CA CYS A 7 -0.81 6.99 -9.45
C CYS A 7 0.44 7.58 -10.10
N LEU A 8 0.73 7.30 -11.37
CA LEU A 8 1.93 7.81 -12.06
C LEU A 8 2.08 9.35 -11.93
N HIS A 9 0.99 10.10 -11.98
CA HIS A 9 1.01 11.57 -11.87
C HIS A 9 1.39 12.10 -10.47
N GLN A 10 1.42 11.23 -9.46
CA GLN A 10 1.74 11.57 -8.07
C GLN A 10 3.18 11.24 -7.71
N LEU A 11 3.91 10.57 -8.60
CA LEU A 11 5.27 10.14 -8.34
C LEU A 11 6.25 11.30 -8.61
N PRO A 12 7.01 11.74 -7.59
CA PRO A 12 8.08 12.70 -7.83
C PRO A 12 9.22 12.01 -8.59
N GLU A 13 10.05 12.81 -9.26
CA GLU A 13 11.33 12.31 -9.76
C GLU A 13 12.22 11.94 -8.58
N LEU A 14 12.57 10.65 -8.49
CA LEU A 14 13.48 10.10 -7.48
C LEU A 14 14.67 9.45 -8.16
N SER A 15 15.88 9.95 -7.86
CA SER A 15 17.12 9.36 -8.34
C SER A 15 17.30 7.94 -7.81
N ASP A 16 17.87 7.05 -8.63
CA ASP A 16 18.18 5.65 -8.29
C ASP A 16 16.98 4.82 -7.79
N THR A 17 15.76 5.20 -8.19
CA THR A 17 14.52 4.56 -7.77
C THR A 17 13.74 4.06 -8.97
N ILE A 18 13.11 2.88 -8.85
CA ILE A 18 12.22 2.32 -9.88
C ILE A 18 10.83 2.19 -9.27
N ALA A 19 9.85 2.83 -9.92
CA ALA A 19 8.44 2.59 -9.65
C ALA A 19 7.97 1.41 -10.51
N VAL A 20 7.40 0.39 -9.86
CA VAL A 20 6.71 -0.72 -10.55
C VAL A 20 5.23 -0.54 -10.25
N LEU A 21 4.45 -0.23 -11.29
CA LEU A 21 3.02 0.08 -11.25
C LEU A 21 2.20 -1.14 -11.72
N GLY A 22 0.94 -1.25 -11.30
CA GLY A 22 -0.01 -2.20 -11.91
C GLY A 22 0.27 -3.67 -11.62
N CYS A 23 0.94 -3.99 -10.50
CA CYS A 23 1.40 -5.36 -10.24
C CYS A 23 0.27 -6.37 -9.99
N GLY A 24 -0.96 -5.91 -9.73
CA GLY A 24 -2.09 -6.78 -9.43
C GLY A 24 -1.77 -7.86 -8.39
N LEU A 25 -2.38 -9.04 -8.52
CA LEU A 25 -2.14 -10.16 -7.58
C LEU A 25 -0.80 -10.89 -7.82
N ASP A 26 -0.06 -10.58 -8.89
CA ASP A 26 1.20 -11.25 -9.21
C ASP A 26 2.38 -10.57 -8.50
N VAL A 27 2.48 -10.84 -7.20
CA VAL A 27 3.54 -10.31 -6.33
C VAL A 27 4.71 -11.31 -6.15
N GLN A 28 4.68 -12.44 -6.85
CA GLN A 28 5.65 -13.54 -6.64
C GLN A 28 7.08 -13.15 -7.04
N TRP A 29 7.22 -12.25 -8.02
CA TRP A 29 8.52 -11.74 -8.47
C TRP A 29 9.31 -11.02 -7.36
N LEU A 30 8.65 -10.56 -6.29
CA LEU A 30 9.30 -9.98 -5.11
C LEU A 30 10.25 -10.95 -4.41
N SER A 31 10.12 -12.26 -4.63
CA SER A 31 11.03 -13.28 -4.10
C SER A 31 12.40 -13.33 -4.80
N SER A 32 12.59 -12.56 -5.89
CA SER A 32 13.83 -12.58 -6.68
C SER A 32 15.05 -12.11 -5.88
N VAL A 33 16.14 -12.89 -5.92
CA VAL A 33 17.42 -12.57 -5.26
C VAL A 33 18.06 -11.27 -5.74
N VAL A 34 17.68 -10.77 -6.93
CA VAL A 34 18.16 -9.48 -7.47
C VAL A 34 17.76 -8.31 -6.55
N LEU A 35 16.68 -8.47 -5.79
CA LEU A 35 16.16 -7.46 -4.87
C LEU A 35 16.79 -7.54 -3.47
N ASP A 36 17.63 -8.53 -3.15
CA ASP A 36 18.19 -8.74 -1.80
C ASP A 36 19.02 -7.55 -1.29
N LYS A 37 19.62 -6.80 -2.22
CA LYS A 37 20.41 -5.59 -1.91
C LYS A 37 19.66 -4.31 -2.22
N LYS A 38 18.33 -4.38 -2.40
CA LYS A 38 17.48 -3.25 -2.75
C LYS A 38 16.48 -3.03 -1.62
N ARG A 39 16.23 -1.77 -1.32
CA ARG A 39 15.10 -1.39 -0.47
C ARG A 39 13.83 -1.47 -1.31
N VAL A 40 12.81 -2.12 -0.77
CA VAL A 40 11.54 -2.37 -1.48
C VAL A 40 10.41 -1.81 -0.63
N ALA A 41 9.63 -0.90 -1.21
CA ALA A 41 8.42 -0.39 -0.61
C ALA A 41 7.16 -0.91 -1.31
N TYR A 42 6.08 -1.09 -0.56
CA TYR A 42 4.73 -1.35 -1.03
C TYR A 42 3.85 -0.13 -0.75
N TRP A 43 3.07 0.29 -1.75
CA TRP A 43 1.99 1.26 -1.61
C TRP A 43 0.79 0.78 -2.45
N GLY A 44 -0.36 0.61 -1.81
CA GLY A 44 -1.60 0.19 -2.46
C GLY A 44 -2.80 0.91 -1.87
N ASP A 45 -3.99 0.46 -2.24
CA ASP A 45 -5.24 1.04 -1.76
C ASP A 45 -5.44 0.73 -0.26
N MET A 46 -6.02 1.68 0.47
CA MET A 46 -6.44 1.45 1.85
C MET A 46 -7.84 0.82 1.84
N ASP A 47 -7.87 -0.47 1.49
CA ASP A 47 -9.05 -1.35 1.55
C ASP A 47 -8.62 -2.79 1.89
N SER A 48 -9.57 -3.74 1.86
CA SER A 48 -9.27 -5.13 2.21
C SER A 48 -8.41 -5.84 1.14
N TRP A 49 -8.50 -5.44 -0.12
CA TRP A 49 -7.73 -6.02 -1.21
C TRP A 49 -6.28 -5.53 -1.19
N GLY A 50 -6.05 -4.23 -1.00
CA GLY A 50 -4.72 -3.66 -0.88
C GLY A 50 -3.93 -4.25 0.29
N LEU A 51 -4.59 -4.45 1.44
CA LEU A 51 -3.96 -5.13 2.59
C LEU A 51 -3.75 -6.64 2.37
N LEU A 52 -4.63 -7.32 1.63
CA LEU A 52 -4.39 -8.72 1.22
C LEU A 52 -3.16 -8.81 0.30
N MET A 53 -3.02 -7.88 -0.63
CA MET A 53 -1.86 -7.82 -1.53
C MET A 53 -0.58 -7.51 -0.78
N LEU A 54 -0.62 -6.59 0.19
CA LEU A 54 0.47 -6.33 1.11
C LEU A 54 0.91 -7.60 1.85
N ALA A 55 -0.03 -8.37 2.41
CA ALA A 55 0.28 -9.61 3.11
C ALA A 55 1.03 -10.60 2.21
N ARG A 56 0.57 -10.76 0.96
CA ARG A 56 1.23 -11.63 -0.03
C ARG A 56 2.62 -11.11 -0.42
N ALA A 57 2.76 -9.80 -0.61
CA ALA A 57 4.02 -9.17 -0.91
C ALA A 57 5.03 -9.39 0.24
N ARG A 58 4.60 -9.21 1.49
CA ARG A 58 5.44 -9.39 2.68
C ARG A 58 5.88 -10.83 2.86
N ARG A 59 5.04 -11.81 2.52
CA ARG A 59 5.45 -13.23 2.49
C ARG A 59 6.55 -13.51 1.47
N CYS A 60 6.57 -12.78 0.35
CA CYS A 60 7.64 -12.90 -0.66
C CYS A 60 8.89 -12.11 -0.28
N ARG A 61 8.73 -10.97 0.42
CA ARG A 61 9.80 -10.08 0.86
C ARG A 61 9.50 -9.55 2.26
N PRO A 62 9.92 -10.25 3.33
CA PRO A 62 9.63 -9.85 4.71
C PRO A 62 10.17 -8.47 5.09
N THR A 63 11.25 -8.06 4.43
CA THR A 63 11.95 -6.78 4.66
C THR A 63 11.34 -5.60 3.89
N LEU A 64 10.16 -5.75 3.29
CA LEU A 64 9.53 -4.63 2.60
C LEU A 64 9.04 -3.57 3.58
N ASP A 65 9.13 -2.31 3.16
CA ASP A 65 8.51 -1.16 3.82
C ASP A 65 7.09 -0.95 3.29
N VAL A 66 6.22 -0.39 4.12
CA VAL A 66 4.85 -0.03 3.73
C VAL A 66 4.71 1.47 3.80
N LEU A 67 4.23 2.06 2.72
CA LEU A 67 4.07 3.50 2.61
C LEU A 67 2.58 3.82 2.48
N LEU A 68 2.16 4.90 3.14
CA LEU A 68 0.86 5.54 2.94
C LEU A 68 -0.36 4.62 3.16
N MET A 69 -0.20 3.54 3.92
CA MET A 69 -1.26 2.58 4.24
C MET A 69 -1.36 2.38 5.75
N ASN A 70 -1.85 3.40 6.44
CA ASN A 70 -2.08 3.35 7.88
C ASN A 70 -3.42 4.00 8.25
N ARG A 71 -3.85 3.71 9.48
CA ARG A 71 -5.14 4.13 9.98
C ARG A 71 -5.25 5.64 10.10
N GLU A 72 -4.21 6.30 10.57
CA GLU A 72 -4.17 7.75 10.78
C GLU A 72 -4.41 8.49 9.46
N LEU A 73 -3.73 8.06 8.40
CA LEU A 73 -3.89 8.62 7.06
C LEU A 73 -5.28 8.35 6.49
N PHE A 74 -5.80 7.14 6.67
CA PHE A 74 -7.15 6.82 6.26
C PHE A 74 -8.17 7.73 6.94
N GLU A 75 -8.14 7.84 8.28
CA GLU A 75 -9.08 8.68 9.04
C GLU A 75 -9.01 10.15 8.62
N GLN A 76 -7.83 10.66 8.29
CA GLN A 76 -7.63 12.02 7.82
C GLN A 76 -8.36 12.31 6.49
N TYR A 77 -8.37 11.36 5.55
CA TYR A 77 -8.91 11.57 4.20
C TYR A 77 -10.25 10.88 3.94
N ALA A 78 -10.69 9.98 4.82
CA ALA A 78 -11.89 9.17 4.63
C ALA A 78 -13.17 10.00 4.46
N SER A 79 -13.28 11.14 5.14
CA SER A 79 -14.48 11.99 5.06
C SER A 79 -14.74 12.53 3.65
N GLN A 80 -13.69 12.70 2.83
CA GLN A 80 -13.76 13.29 1.49
C GLN A 80 -13.77 12.21 0.41
N SER A 81 -13.00 11.15 0.60
CA SER A 81 -12.64 10.24 -0.49
C SER A 81 -12.95 8.76 -0.22
N ALA A 82 -13.30 8.37 1.01
CA ALA A 82 -13.62 6.97 1.27
C ALA A 82 -14.99 6.58 0.68
N VAL A 83 -15.02 5.41 0.04
CA VAL A 83 -16.19 4.84 -0.62
C VAL A 83 -16.52 3.47 -0.02
N PRO A 84 -17.77 2.97 -0.22
CA PRO A 84 -18.10 1.60 0.14
C PRO A 84 -17.23 0.59 -0.63
N GLU A 85 -16.79 -0.45 0.05
CA GLU A 85 -16.14 -1.60 -0.58
C GLU A 85 -17.22 -2.67 -0.88
N PRO A 86 -17.63 -2.86 -2.14
CA PRO A 86 -18.77 -3.72 -2.46
C PRO A 86 -18.49 -5.20 -2.16
N VAL A 87 -17.23 -5.63 -2.30
CA VAL A 87 -16.78 -6.99 -2.04
C VAL A 87 -15.46 -6.92 -1.29
N LYS A 88 -15.46 -7.40 -0.04
CA LYS A 88 -14.27 -7.55 0.77
C LYS A 88 -13.46 -8.75 0.30
N ALA A 89 -12.14 -8.68 0.43
CA ALA A 89 -11.22 -9.71 -0.02
C ALA A 89 -11.43 -11.05 0.70
N GLN A 90 -11.52 -11.02 2.02
CA GLN A 90 -11.80 -12.18 2.87
C GLN A 90 -12.27 -11.74 4.26
N GLU A 91 -12.98 -12.61 4.99
CA GLU A 91 -13.42 -12.30 6.36
C GLU A 91 -12.27 -12.35 7.38
N ALA A 92 -11.39 -13.34 7.24
CA ALA A 92 -10.24 -13.51 8.11
C ALA A 92 -9.14 -12.49 7.76
N ILE A 93 -8.39 -12.04 8.76
CA ILE A 93 -7.21 -11.21 8.55
C ILE A 93 -6.19 -12.00 7.71
N PRO A 94 -5.67 -11.44 6.61
CA PRO A 94 -4.66 -12.11 5.80
C PRO A 94 -3.39 -12.49 6.57
N ASP A 95 -2.95 -13.73 6.39
CA ASP A 95 -1.67 -14.22 6.92
C ASP A 95 -0.50 -13.44 6.28
N GLY A 96 0.34 -12.85 7.13
CA GLY A 96 1.49 -12.05 6.70
C GLY A 96 1.35 -10.55 6.96
N LEU A 97 0.17 -10.07 7.38
CA LEU A 97 0.05 -8.73 7.94
C LEU A 97 0.70 -8.66 9.33
N LEU A 98 1.30 -7.51 9.63
CA LEU A 98 1.72 -7.15 10.99
C LEU A 98 0.48 -6.87 11.86
N ASN A 99 0.66 -6.85 13.19
CA ASN A 99 -0.45 -6.64 14.13
C ASN A 99 -1.22 -5.33 13.83
N GLU A 100 -0.50 -4.24 13.61
CA GLU A 100 -1.10 -2.93 13.28
C GLU A 100 -1.83 -2.93 11.93
N GLU A 101 -1.29 -3.63 10.94
CA GLU A 101 -1.91 -3.80 9.62
C GLU A 101 -3.17 -4.67 9.71
N GLY A 102 -3.16 -5.71 10.55
CA GLY A 102 -4.32 -6.54 10.82
C GLY A 102 -5.41 -5.82 11.61
N ASP A 103 -5.02 -4.95 12.55
CA ASP A 103 -5.95 -4.02 13.22
C ASP A 103 -6.59 -3.06 12.22
N PHE A 104 -5.78 -2.51 11.31
CA PHE A 104 -6.25 -1.63 10.26
C PHE A 104 -7.20 -2.36 9.29
N TYR A 105 -6.89 -3.60 8.91
CA TYR A 105 -7.77 -4.46 8.11
C TYR A 105 -9.15 -4.64 8.75
N ARG A 106 -9.16 -4.99 10.06
CA ARG A 106 -10.42 -5.13 10.82
C ARG A 106 -11.19 -3.82 10.86
N TYR A 107 -10.48 -2.71 11.07
CA TYR A 107 -11.09 -1.38 11.12
C TYR A 107 -11.81 -1.06 9.80
N LEU A 108 -11.11 -1.16 8.66
CA LEU A 108 -11.65 -0.88 7.33
C LEU A 108 -12.86 -1.76 7.01
N THR A 109 -12.76 -3.06 7.26
CA THR A 109 -13.84 -4.03 6.97
C THR A 109 -15.07 -3.84 7.86
N CYS A 110 -14.99 -3.11 8.98
CA CYS A 110 -16.16 -2.77 9.80
C CYS A 110 -16.88 -1.49 9.32
N LEU A 111 -16.27 -0.68 8.45
CA LEU A 111 -16.82 0.59 8.02
C LEU A 111 -17.79 0.43 6.83
N PRO A 112 -18.84 1.26 6.75
CA PRO A 112 -19.69 1.33 5.55
C PRO A 112 -18.94 1.92 4.34
N ARG A 113 -17.90 2.72 4.59
CA ARG A 113 -17.00 3.31 3.59
C ARG A 113 -15.56 2.97 3.96
N GLY A 114 -15.20 1.70 3.79
CA GLY A 114 -13.92 1.13 4.20
C GLY A 114 -12.84 1.12 3.12
N ARG A 115 -13.06 1.78 1.97
CA ARG A 115 -12.11 1.82 0.86
C ARG A 115 -11.67 3.25 0.57
N LEU A 116 -10.38 3.49 0.54
CA LEU A 116 -9.78 4.73 0.02
C LEU A 116 -8.71 4.37 -1.01
N GLU A 117 -8.96 4.75 -2.27
CA GLU A 117 -8.04 4.48 -3.36
C GLU A 117 -6.83 5.39 -3.27
N GLN A 118 -5.64 4.84 -3.52
CA GLN A 118 -4.36 5.55 -3.46
C GLN A 118 -4.35 6.89 -4.21
N GLU A 119 -5.06 6.98 -5.35
CA GLU A 119 -5.10 8.17 -6.19
C GLU A 119 -5.79 9.36 -5.52
N PHE A 120 -6.57 9.14 -4.46
CA PHE A 120 -7.24 10.20 -3.72
C PHE A 120 -6.39 10.80 -2.61
N LEU A 121 -5.17 10.29 -2.37
CA LEU A 121 -4.22 10.95 -1.48
C LEU A 121 -3.67 12.23 -2.13
N PRO A 122 -3.49 13.33 -1.38
CA PRO A 122 -2.90 14.54 -1.93
C PRO A 122 -1.46 14.30 -2.41
N ALA A 123 -1.14 14.74 -3.63
CA ALA A 123 0.18 14.58 -4.24
C ALA A 123 1.33 15.13 -3.37
N GLY A 124 1.09 16.19 -2.59
CA GLY A 124 2.08 16.72 -1.64
C GLY A 124 2.46 15.72 -0.55
N VAL A 125 1.47 15.04 0.04
CA VAL A 125 1.69 14.02 1.08
C VAL A 125 2.40 12.80 0.51
N VAL A 126 1.97 12.35 -0.67
CA VAL A 126 2.61 11.25 -1.39
C VAL A 126 4.08 11.57 -1.67
N GLY A 127 4.34 12.76 -2.22
CA GLY A 127 5.70 13.19 -2.55
C GLY A 127 6.60 13.32 -1.32
N GLU A 128 6.10 13.89 -0.23
CA GLU A 128 6.86 14.01 1.03
C GLU A 128 7.26 12.65 1.59
N GLU A 129 6.32 11.69 1.64
CA GLU A 129 6.59 10.36 2.17
C GLU A 129 7.58 9.58 1.29
N LEU A 130 7.43 9.66 -0.04
CA LEU A 130 8.37 9.00 -0.97
C LEU A 130 9.78 9.59 -0.90
N VAL A 131 9.91 10.92 -0.79
CA VAL A 131 11.20 11.60 -0.61
C VAL A 131 11.82 11.23 0.75
N ARG A 132 11.01 11.16 1.80
CA ARG A 132 11.46 10.74 3.13
C ARG A 132 11.97 9.32 3.11
N TRP A 133 11.18 8.38 2.59
CA TRP A 133 11.57 6.97 2.46
C TRP A 133 12.91 6.87 1.73
N ARG A 134 13.07 7.52 0.58
CA ARG A 134 14.34 7.51 -0.15
C ARG A 134 15.53 8.00 0.68
N LYS A 135 15.37 9.06 1.49
CA LYS A 135 16.46 9.62 2.32
C LYS A 135 16.90 8.71 3.46
N GLU A 136 16.02 7.84 3.92
CA GLU A 136 16.31 6.86 4.98
C GLU A 136 17.01 5.58 4.45
N SER A 137 17.33 5.54 3.15
CA SER A 137 17.91 4.39 2.43
C SER A 137 19.43 4.45 2.29
#